data_AF-A0A6B0XDC0-F1
#
_entry.id   AF-A0A6B0XDC0-F1
#
_cell.length_a   1.000
_cell.length_b   1.000
_cell.length_c   1.000
_cell.angle_alpha   90.00
_cell.angle_beta   90.00
_cell.angle_gamma   90.00
#
_symmetry.space_group_name_H-M   'P 1'
#
loop_
_entity.id
_entity.type
_entity.pdbx_description
1 polymer ?
#
loop_
_entity_poly.entity_id
_entity_poly.type
_entity_poly.pdbx_seq_one_letter_code
_entity_poly.pdbx_strand_id
1 'polypeptide(L)'
;RQYRWLDLRCLAECFYSPRRIEQIIYFTAYADWSQSKTDRHQTYIQAQRNRGVAVEIGRFHKIKKQCRAVCKQTYWTHEEKQTDVNIAIKLLELAVKDEYDTAVLVTGDSDMVPGVKAVKRLYPA
;
A
#
# COMPACT_ATOMS: atom_id res chain seq x y z
N ARG A 1 -2.61 -20.27 16.23
CA ARG A 1 -2.59 -18.99 15.46
C ARG A 1 -3.41 -19.19 14.19
N GLN A 2 -4.67 -18.78 14.18
CA GLN A 2 -5.66 -19.18 13.15
C GLN A 2 -5.89 -18.13 12.04
N TYR A 3 -5.44 -16.88 12.23
CA TYR A 3 -5.66 -15.80 11.27
C TYR A 3 -4.32 -15.18 10.88
N ARG A 4 -3.76 -15.59 9.73
CA ARG A 4 -2.51 -15.03 9.20
C ARG A 4 -2.73 -14.08 8.03
N TRP A 5 -3.84 -14.20 7.31
CA TRP A 5 -4.14 -13.42 6.11
C TRP A 5 -5.46 -12.68 6.29
N LEU A 6 -5.49 -11.45 5.78
CA LEU A 6 -6.62 -10.55 5.84
C LEU A 6 -7.25 -10.47 4.45
N ASP A 7 -8.55 -10.70 4.34
CA ASP A 7 -9.27 -10.44 3.10
C ASP A 7 -9.56 -8.92 3.01
N LEU A 8 -8.84 -8.23 2.12
CA LEU A 8 -8.95 -6.77 1.99
C LEU A 8 -10.29 -6.35 1.38
N ARG A 9 -10.90 -7.20 0.55
CA ARG A 9 -12.23 -6.93 -0.01
C ARG A 9 -13.28 -7.00 1.09
N CYS A 10 -13.29 -8.06 1.88
CA CYS A 10 -14.21 -8.19 3.02
C CYS A 10 -14.01 -7.04 4.02
N LEU A 11 -12.76 -6.68 4.32
CA LEU A 11 -12.48 -5.55 5.20
C LEU A 11 -13.10 -4.26 4.67
N ALA A 12 -12.86 -3.92 3.40
CA ALA A 12 -13.38 -2.71 2.80
C ALA A 12 -14.93 -2.70 2.79
N GLU A 13 -15.55 -3.83 2.48
CA GLU A 13 -17.01 -4.00 2.51
C GLU A 13 -17.59 -3.78 3.92
N CYS A 14 -16.90 -4.22 4.98
CA CYS A 14 -17.33 -3.96 6.36
C CYS A 14 -17.37 -2.47 6.72
N PHE A 15 -16.44 -1.66 6.20
CA PHE A 15 -16.34 -0.24 6.56
C PHE A 15 -17.08 0.71 5.61
N TYR A 16 -17.35 0.29 4.37
CA TYR A 16 -17.89 1.17 3.34
C TYR A 16 -19.31 0.79 2.87
N SER A 17 -19.89 -0.29 3.38
CA SER A 17 -21.30 -0.64 3.14
C SER A 17 -22.26 0.42 3.72
N PRO A 18 -23.39 0.75 3.05
CA PRO A 18 -23.96 0.14 1.84
C PRO A 18 -23.48 0.78 0.52
N ARG A 19 -22.41 1.59 0.53
CA ARG A 19 -21.93 2.24 -0.70
C ARG A 19 -21.21 1.23 -1.60
N ARG A 20 -21.28 1.46 -2.92
CA ARG A 20 -20.59 0.63 -3.91
C ARG A 20 -19.10 0.94 -3.87
N ILE A 21 -18.29 -0.12 -3.76
CA ILE A 21 -16.84 -0.04 -3.92
C ILE A 21 -16.52 -0.37 -5.37
N GLU A 22 -16.05 0.64 -6.13
CA GLU A 22 -15.68 0.44 -7.53
C GLU A 22 -14.33 -0.29 -7.66
N GLN A 23 -13.34 0.14 -6.88
CA GLN A 23 -11.99 -0.42 -6.96
C GLN A 23 -11.34 -0.49 -5.58
N ILE A 24 -10.52 -1.52 -5.37
CA ILE A 24 -9.60 -1.63 -4.24
C ILE A 24 -8.20 -1.82 -4.80
N ILE A 25 -7.27 -0.96 -4.41
CA ILE A 25 -5.87 -1.03 -4.83
C ILE A 25 -5.00 -1.30 -3.60
N TYR A 26 -4.25 -2.39 -3.62
CA TYR A 26 -3.28 -2.77 -2.61
C TYR A 26 -1.87 -2.47 -3.10
N PHE A 27 -1.18 -1.56 -2.41
CA PHE A 27 0.21 -1.21 -2.70
C PHE A 27 1.15 -2.01 -1.81
N THR A 28 2.13 -2.69 -2.40
CA THR A 28 3.08 -3.51 -1.65
C THR A 28 4.35 -3.80 -2.45
N ALA A 29 5.35 -4.44 -1.85
CA ALA A 29 6.59 -4.84 -2.53
C ALA A 29 7.01 -6.27 -2.16
N TYR A 30 7.68 -6.97 -3.09
CA TYR A 30 8.25 -8.29 -2.82
C TYR A 30 9.60 -8.19 -2.10
N ALA A 31 9.80 -9.01 -1.07
CA ALA A 31 11.08 -9.13 -0.38
C ALA A 31 12.07 -9.98 -1.20
N ASP A 32 12.59 -9.41 -2.29
CA ASP A 32 13.47 -10.06 -3.27
C ASP A 32 14.72 -10.74 -2.68
N TRP A 33 15.17 -10.32 -1.49
CA TRP A 33 16.26 -10.97 -0.74
C TRP A 33 15.87 -12.28 -0.04
N SER A 34 14.61 -12.71 -0.10
CA SER A 34 14.15 -13.91 0.61
C SER A 34 13.05 -14.66 -0.15
N GLN A 35 13.44 -15.71 -0.87
CA GLN A 35 12.53 -16.54 -1.67
C GLN A 35 11.31 -17.01 -0.87
N SER A 36 11.52 -17.60 0.32
CA SER A 36 10.39 -18.09 1.11
C SER A 36 9.40 -16.99 1.54
N LYS A 37 9.86 -15.75 1.76
CA LYS A 37 8.97 -14.61 2.05
C LYS A 37 8.21 -14.21 0.80
N THR A 38 8.90 -14.15 -0.33
CA THR A 38 8.31 -13.85 -1.64
C THR A 38 7.23 -14.87 -2.00
N ASP A 39 7.49 -16.17 -1.88
CA ASP A 39 6.52 -17.22 -2.21
C ASP A 39 5.23 -17.07 -1.40
N ARG A 40 5.35 -16.88 -0.07
CA ARG A 40 4.17 -16.67 0.78
C ARG A 40 3.42 -15.39 0.43
N HIS A 41 4.16 -14.33 0.04
CA HIS A 41 3.56 -13.07 -0.34
C HIS A 41 2.86 -13.16 -1.71
N GLN A 42 3.44 -13.87 -2.67
CA GLN A 42 2.81 -14.17 -3.95
C GLN A 42 1.51 -14.95 -3.78
N THR A 43 1.49 -15.97 -2.90
CA THR A 43 0.25 -16.68 -2.57
C THR A 43 -0.82 -15.75 -2.00
N TYR A 44 -0.44 -14.84 -1.08
CA TYR A 44 -1.36 -13.86 -0.54
C TYR A 44 -1.87 -12.89 -1.60
N ILE A 45 -0.99 -12.33 -2.44
CA ILE A 45 -1.36 -11.44 -3.55
C ILE A 45 -2.31 -12.14 -4.53
N GLN A 46 -2.07 -13.42 -4.84
CA GLN A 46 -2.96 -14.19 -5.70
C GLN A 46 -4.35 -14.34 -5.07
N ALA A 47 -4.41 -14.61 -3.76
CA ALA A 47 -5.69 -14.66 -3.05
C ALA A 47 -6.43 -13.30 -3.11
N GLN A 48 -5.72 -12.18 -2.97
CA GLN A 48 -6.34 -10.84 -3.07
C GLN A 48 -6.83 -10.53 -4.49
N ARG A 49 -6.05 -10.88 -5.51
CA ARG A 49 -6.48 -10.73 -6.91
C ARG A 49 -7.74 -11.53 -7.21
N ASN A 50 -7.84 -12.76 -6.68
CA ASN A 50 -9.05 -13.58 -6.79
C ASN A 50 -10.27 -12.95 -6.10
N ARG A 51 -10.06 -12.02 -5.16
CA ARG A 51 -11.10 -11.23 -4.49
C ARG A 51 -11.38 -9.88 -5.17
N GLY A 52 -10.83 -9.64 -6.36
CA GLY A 52 -11.03 -8.42 -7.13
C GLY A 52 -10.19 -7.22 -6.65
N VAL A 53 -9.13 -7.46 -5.87
CA VAL A 53 -8.21 -6.42 -5.42
C VAL A 53 -7.12 -6.21 -6.46
N ALA A 54 -7.01 -5.00 -7.00
CA ALA A 54 -5.87 -4.59 -7.82
C ALA A 54 -4.62 -4.49 -6.94
N VAL A 55 -3.46 -4.86 -7.47
CA VAL A 55 -2.19 -4.87 -6.71
C VAL A 55 -1.13 -4.11 -7.47
N GLU A 56 -0.60 -3.07 -6.83
CA GLU A 56 0.49 -2.24 -7.34
C GLU A 56 1.80 -2.64 -6.63
N ILE A 57 2.76 -3.14 -7.41
CA ILE A 57 4.02 -3.67 -6.89
C ILE A 57 5.12 -2.60 -6.94
N GLY A 58 5.52 -2.12 -5.77
CA GLY A 58 6.70 -1.30 -5.54
C GLY A 58 7.99 -2.12 -5.47
N ARG A 59 9.05 -1.51 -4.96
CA ARG A 59 10.38 -2.13 -4.85
C ARG A 59 11.02 -1.86 -3.51
N PHE A 60 11.85 -2.78 -3.07
CA PHE A 60 12.76 -2.54 -1.96
C PHE A 60 14.10 -2.06 -2.48
N HIS A 61 14.71 -1.15 -1.73
CA HIS A 61 16.09 -0.74 -1.96
C HIS A 61 16.97 -1.26 -0.83
N LYS A 62 18.09 -1.88 -1.21
CA LYS A 62 19.13 -2.27 -0.27
C LYS A 62 19.86 -1.02 0.22
N ILE A 63 19.81 -0.79 1.51
CA ILE A 63 20.39 0.39 2.15
C ILE A 63 21.34 -0.02 3.27
N LYS A 64 22.30 0.85 3.54
CA LYS A 64 23.27 0.69 4.62
C LYS A 64 22.79 1.53 5.81
N LYS A 65 22.40 0.89 6.92
CA LYS A 65 21.96 1.59 8.15
C LYS A 65 22.99 1.40 9.27
N GLN A 66 23.10 2.41 10.13
CA GLN A 66 23.92 2.32 11.34
C GLN A 66 23.06 1.90 12.54
N CYS A 67 23.60 1.00 13.35
CA CYS A 67 23.08 0.62 14.67
C CYS A 67 22.85 1.87 15.52
N ARG A 68 21.60 2.08 15.97
CA ARG A 68 21.27 3.22 16.85
C ARG A 68 21.78 3.03 18.28
N ALA A 69 22.03 1.78 18.70
CA ALA A 69 22.63 1.46 19.99
C ALA A 69 24.12 1.85 20.05
N VAL A 70 24.74 1.62 21.22
CA VAL A 70 26.16 1.93 21.49
C VAL A 70 27.10 1.24 20.48
N CYS A 71 26.66 0.13 19.87
CA CYS A 71 27.46 -0.66 18.96
C CYS A 71 27.93 0.10 17.70
N LYS A 72 27.13 1.06 17.21
CA LYS A 72 27.39 1.88 16.01
C LYS A 72 27.82 1.11 14.74
N GLN A 73 27.67 -0.21 14.75
CA GLN A 73 27.98 -1.09 13.63
C GLN A 73 27.06 -0.79 12.45
N THR A 74 27.60 -0.94 11.25
CA THR A 74 26.85 -0.70 10.04
C THR A 74 26.41 -2.01 9.43
N TYR A 75 25.14 -2.11 9.04
CA TYR A 75 24.56 -3.32 8.47
C TYR A 75 23.72 -3.00 7.24
N TRP A 76 23.60 -3.99 6.37
CA TRP A 76 22.71 -3.93 5.22
C TRP A 76 21.30 -4.30 5.63
N THR A 77 20.33 -3.50 5.20
CA THR A 77 18.91 -3.79 5.34
C THR A 77 18.17 -3.37 4.07
N HIS A 78 16.88 -3.66 4.00
CA HIS A 78 16.03 -3.32 2.87
C HIS A 78 14.91 -2.41 3.36
N GLU A 79 14.65 -1.35 2.61
CA GLU A 79 13.58 -0.41 2.90
C GLU A 79 12.68 -0.32 1.69
N GLU A 80 11.37 -0.39 1.94
CA GLU A 80 10.36 -0.21 0.90
C GLU A 80 10.44 1.24 0.41
N LYS A 81 10.41 1.42 -0.91
CA LYS A 81 10.47 2.73 -1.53
C LYS A 81 9.27 2.93 -2.45
N GLN A 82 8.90 4.19 -2.61
CA GLN A 82 7.91 4.69 -3.56
C GLN A 82 6.46 4.32 -3.27
N THR A 83 6.15 3.54 -2.23
CA THR A 83 4.76 3.15 -1.92
C THR A 83 3.90 4.37 -1.61
N ASP A 84 4.39 5.27 -0.77
CA ASP A 84 3.82 6.59 -0.48
C ASP A 84 3.58 7.42 -1.76
N VAL A 85 4.60 7.52 -2.61
CA VAL A 85 4.55 8.27 -3.87
C VAL A 85 3.54 7.65 -4.83
N ASN A 86 3.52 6.32 -4.96
CA ASN A 86 2.60 5.60 -5.83
C ASN A 86 1.15 5.78 -5.38
N ILE A 87 0.89 5.74 -4.07
CA ILE A 87 -0.45 6.02 -3.54
C ILE A 87 -0.86 7.46 -3.88
N ALA A 88 0.02 8.44 -3.64
CA ALA A 88 -0.29 9.85 -3.89
C ALA A 88 -0.54 10.13 -5.38
N ILE A 89 0.28 9.55 -6.27
CA ILE A 89 0.11 9.65 -7.71
C ILE A 89 -1.19 8.99 -8.14
N LYS A 90 -1.49 7.77 -7.67
CA LYS A 90 -2.71 7.07 -8.05
C LYS A 90 -3.95 7.82 -7.60
N LEU A 91 -3.92 8.38 -6.38
CA LEU A 91 -5.01 9.21 -5.86
C LEU A 91 -5.25 10.43 -6.77
N LEU A 92 -4.19 11.15 -7.15
CA LEU A 92 -4.31 12.27 -8.11
C LEU A 92 -4.78 11.82 -9.48
N GLU A 93 -4.22 10.73 -10.02
CA GLU A 93 -4.54 10.20 -11.34
C GLU A 93 -6.03 9.89 -11.46
N LEU A 94 -6.59 9.18 -10.48
CA LEU A 94 -8.00 8.83 -10.46
C LEU A 94 -8.89 10.06 -10.23
N ALA A 95 -8.43 11.06 -9.48
CA ALA A 95 -9.15 12.33 -9.32
C ALA A 95 -9.22 13.11 -10.65
N VAL A 96 -8.10 13.19 -11.37
CA VAL A 96 -8.00 13.87 -12.66
C VAL A 96 -8.92 13.22 -13.71
N LYS A 97 -9.09 11.91 -13.63
CA LYS A 97 -9.93 11.12 -14.53
C LYS A 97 -11.39 11.03 -14.11
N ASP A 98 -11.77 11.64 -12.97
CA ASP A 98 -13.12 11.56 -12.40
C ASP A 98 -13.58 10.11 -12.16
N GLU A 99 -12.65 9.24 -11.72
CA GLU A 99 -12.91 7.79 -11.50
C GLU A 99 -13.41 7.47 -10.08
N TYR A 100 -13.52 8.47 -9.19
CA TYR A 100 -14.11 8.29 -7.86
C TYR A 100 -14.76 9.57 -7.34
N ASP A 101 -15.85 9.41 -6.59
CA ASP A 101 -16.43 10.48 -5.76
C ASP A 101 -15.81 10.54 -4.36
N THR A 102 -15.38 9.38 -3.86
CA THR A 102 -14.80 9.24 -2.52
C THR A 102 -13.67 8.23 -2.55
N ALA A 103 -12.48 8.68 -2.17
CA ALA A 103 -11.35 7.80 -1.90
C ALA A 103 -11.25 7.49 -0.39
N VAL A 104 -11.12 6.21 -0.05
CA VAL A 104 -10.82 5.75 1.32
C VAL A 104 -9.37 5.30 1.37
N LEU A 105 -8.56 5.99 2.16
CA LEU A 105 -7.16 5.65 2.35
C LEU A 105 -6.96 4.91 3.68
N VAL A 106 -6.51 3.66 3.60
CA VAL A 106 -6.19 2.82 4.77
C VAL A 106 -4.68 2.83 4.98
N THR A 107 -4.20 3.75 5.81
CA THR A 107 -2.76 3.89 6.12
C THR A 107 -2.55 4.34 7.57
N GLY A 108 -1.44 3.91 8.16
CA GLY A 108 -0.93 4.46 9.42
C GLY A 108 0.11 5.57 9.23
N ASP A 109 0.41 5.93 7.97
CA ASP A 109 1.45 6.88 7.61
C ASP A 109 0.87 8.30 7.40
N SER A 110 1.33 9.25 8.22
CA SER A 110 0.93 10.65 8.13
C SER A 110 1.50 11.38 6.92
N ASP A 111 2.52 10.83 6.26
CA ASP A 111 3.17 11.47 5.10
C ASP A 111 2.25 11.51 3.87
N MET A 112 1.10 10.81 3.92
CA MET A 112 0.05 10.88 2.90
C MET A 112 -0.82 12.14 2.98
N VAL A 113 -0.80 12.87 4.11
CA VAL A 113 -1.66 14.05 4.33
C VAL A 113 -1.50 15.13 3.24
N PRO A 114 -0.28 15.49 2.79
CA PRO A 114 -0.09 16.46 1.70
C PRO A 114 -0.74 16.01 0.38
N GLY A 115 -0.68 14.72 0.04
CA GLY A 115 -1.31 14.17 -1.17
C GLY A 115 -2.83 14.33 -1.14
N VAL A 116 -3.46 14.00 0.00
CA VAL A 116 -4.91 14.20 0.21
C VAL A 116 -5.29 15.68 0.12
N LYS A 117 -4.50 16.58 0.71
CA LYS A 117 -4.73 18.03 0.63
C LYS A 117 -4.61 18.56 -0.81
N ALA A 118 -3.67 18.04 -1.58
CA ALA A 118 -3.48 18.43 -2.97
C ALA A 118 -4.71 18.09 -3.82
N VAL A 119 -5.24 16.87 -3.68
CA VAL A 119 -6.46 16.42 -4.36
C VAL A 119 -7.64 17.31 -4.00
N LYS A 120 -7.90 17.54 -2.70
CA LYS A 120 -9.00 18.40 -2.25
C LYS A 120 -8.91 19.84 -2.76
N ARG A 121 -7.69 20.37 -2.94
CA ARG A 121 -7.47 21.72 -3.46
C ARG A 121 -7.69 21.79 -4.97
N LEU A 122 -7.25 20.78 -5.71
CA LEU A 122 -7.34 20.74 -7.17
C LEU A 122 -8.71 20.30 -7.68
N TYR A 123 -9.40 19.46 -6.89
CA TYR A 123 -10.70 18.89 -7.19
C TYR A 123 -11.60 19.03 -5.96
N PRO A 124 -12.03 20.28 -5.63
CA PRO A 124 -13.06 20.47 -4.63
C PRO A 124 -14.37 19.89 -5.16
N ALA A 125 -14.98 19.00 -4.37
CA ALA A 125 -16.32 18.47 -4.63
C ALA A 125 -17.38 19.57 -4.59
#